data_AF-A0AAU6AHH6-F1
#
_entry.id   AF-A0AAU6AHH6-F1
#
_cell.length_a   1.000
_cell.length_b   1.000
_cell.length_c   1.000
_cell.angle_alpha   90.00
_cell.angle_beta   90.00
_cell.angle_gamma   90.00
#
_symmetry.space_group_name_H-M   'P 1'
#
loop_
_entity.id
_entity.type
_entity.pdbx_description
1 polymer ?
#
loop_
_entity_poly.entity_id
_entity_poly.type
_entity_poly.pdbx_seq_one_letter_code
_entity_poly.pdbx_strand_id
1 'polypeptide(L)'
;MITHWWLHQMPPVSGILRAVLYTGLLVICLAQQPTPLFAPKIIAKTEPTFYTPVFALRALGIRWVRPEVLVVVRNLTVIAWIAAAAGLLQPATAILTFLGFAFLHAVNAGALGANHSSHAALYTLFAMCFSVSYGFSLDGLLAEHTGWPLLLARDSALTSGFAPTLLLVALAYTLFAAGVAKLRFGWPGWRNGAALHFYLRISKSVARWPWLSRLMIANPRLCRLAAWGTLLVELSALVAIFSWQLRMPLVLAWIAMHLVILCVMFPAYYIQMWCYLPLFDWPWLIGKVTGDRPSPHAFIDDGTAATALAAVGCAVSAVLLYVLAVSSEQWPFTSVPMYSNGTAEADRIPLPTRAELHARATKAARGRHTAWGRAWVDEEYLEDIWVRPADSDAEPQRMFHLLMEEGTTTFVRWSQYAKVVRELAIEDVLAKPPSSPEHSEDRLYPATAFLRRVAPLFRAALPTWEKYDALELVCRTSSGGVMIGRAELAESRVAR
;
A
#
# COMPACT_ATOMS: atom_id res chain seq x y z
N MET A 1 -2.59 15.97 30.80
CA MET A 1 -1.38 15.25 30.31
C MET A 1 -1.51 14.74 28.88
N ILE A 2 -2.51 13.90 28.54
CA ILE A 2 -2.62 13.34 27.17
C ILE A 2 -2.94 14.39 26.10
N THR A 3 -3.85 15.33 26.40
CA THR A 3 -4.18 16.48 25.54
C THR A 3 -2.94 17.31 25.23
N HIS A 4 -2.23 17.71 26.28
CA HIS A 4 -0.98 18.46 26.16
C HIS A 4 0.06 17.73 25.29
N TRP A 5 0.23 16.42 25.44
CA TRP A 5 1.16 15.64 24.60
C TRP A 5 0.78 15.74 23.12
N TRP A 6 -0.50 15.51 22.78
CA TRP A 6 -0.95 15.59 21.39
C TRP A 6 -0.75 16.96 20.75
N LEU A 7 -0.92 18.04 21.51
CA LEU A 7 -0.94 19.41 20.99
C LEU A 7 0.43 20.10 21.03
N HIS A 8 1.34 19.69 21.93
CA HIS A 8 2.59 20.41 22.19
C HIS A 8 3.87 19.57 21.99
N GLN A 9 3.77 18.28 21.68
CA GLN A 9 4.95 17.42 21.51
C GLN A 9 5.82 17.79 20.30
N MET A 10 5.23 18.46 19.30
CA MET A 10 5.89 18.94 18.09
C MET A 10 5.51 20.39 17.80
N PRO A 11 6.37 21.18 17.15
CA PRO A 11 6.00 22.52 16.71
C PRO A 11 4.91 22.46 15.63
N PRO A 12 4.03 23.47 15.53
CA PRO A 12 3.06 23.54 14.44
C PRO A 12 3.73 23.69 13.08
N VAL A 13 3.04 23.24 12.02
CA VAL A 13 3.55 23.33 10.65
C VAL A 13 3.42 24.77 10.16
N SER A 14 4.55 25.42 9.88
CA SER A 14 4.56 26.78 9.34
C SER A 14 3.94 26.86 7.94
N GLY A 15 3.46 28.04 7.55
CA GLY A 15 2.84 28.24 6.23
C GLY A 15 3.77 27.90 5.07
N ILE A 16 5.07 28.21 5.21
CA ILE A 16 6.10 27.89 4.21
C ILE A 16 6.30 26.37 4.14
N LEU A 17 6.46 25.70 5.28
CA LEU A 17 6.65 24.26 5.33
C LEU A 17 5.45 23.51 4.75
N ARG A 18 4.23 23.97 5.05
CA ARG A 18 2.98 23.49 4.48
C ARG A 18 2.96 23.64 2.95
N ALA A 19 3.32 24.81 2.42
CA ALA A 19 3.38 25.05 0.98
C ALA A 19 4.41 24.14 0.29
N VAL A 20 5.61 23.98 0.87
CA VAL A 20 6.67 23.08 0.37
C VAL A 20 6.21 21.63 0.41
N LEU A 21 5.61 21.19 1.52
CA LEU A 21 5.08 19.84 1.69
C LEU A 21 4.04 19.52 0.62
N TYR A 22 2.98 20.31 0.51
CA TYR A 22 1.90 20.08 -0.44
C TYR A 22 2.40 20.15 -1.89
N THR A 23 3.20 21.16 -2.24
CA THR A 23 3.71 21.33 -3.61
C THR A 23 4.60 20.16 -4.01
N GLY A 24 5.59 19.81 -3.19
CA GLY A 24 6.48 18.71 -3.50
C GLY A 24 5.76 17.36 -3.51
N LEU A 25 4.83 17.12 -2.60
CA LEU A 25 4.04 15.89 -2.57
C LEU A 25 3.15 15.77 -3.81
N LEU A 26 2.54 16.86 -4.28
CA LEU A 26 1.77 16.88 -5.52
C LEU A 26 2.67 16.57 -6.73
N VAL A 27 3.82 17.24 -6.85
CA VAL A 27 4.78 17.03 -7.94
C VAL A 27 5.25 15.57 -7.96
N ILE A 28 5.64 15.01 -6.81
CA ILE A 28 6.06 13.60 -6.72
C ILE A 28 4.90 12.67 -7.10
N CYS A 29 3.68 12.94 -6.62
CA CYS A 29 2.50 12.14 -6.96
C CYS A 29 2.13 12.19 -8.45
N LEU A 30 2.39 13.31 -9.14
CA LEU A 30 2.19 13.43 -10.59
C LEU A 30 3.34 12.82 -11.39
N ALA A 31 4.57 12.86 -10.88
CA ALA A 31 5.74 12.33 -11.57
C ALA A 31 5.90 10.81 -11.43
N GLN A 32 5.43 10.22 -10.33
CA GLN A 32 5.60 8.80 -10.04
C GLN A 32 4.34 8.00 -10.37
N GLN A 33 4.52 6.87 -11.05
CA GLN A 33 3.46 5.91 -11.33
C GLN A 33 3.77 4.57 -10.66
N PRO A 34 2.78 3.89 -10.05
CA PRO A 34 1.40 4.32 -9.87
C PRO A 34 1.19 5.13 -8.58
N THR A 35 0.39 6.20 -8.63
CA THR A 35 -0.14 6.94 -7.46
C THR A 35 -1.66 7.05 -7.57
N PRO A 36 -2.37 7.42 -6.48
CA PRO A 36 -3.82 7.69 -6.52
C PRO A 36 -4.28 8.62 -7.64
N LEU A 37 -3.47 9.62 -8.02
CA LEU A 37 -3.82 10.54 -9.11
C LEU A 37 -3.90 9.84 -10.49
N PHE A 38 -3.32 8.65 -10.65
CA PHE A 38 -3.41 7.84 -11.87
C PHE A 38 -4.58 6.86 -11.87
N ALA A 39 -5.50 6.93 -10.90
CA ALA A 39 -6.65 6.03 -10.86
C ALA A 39 -7.48 5.93 -12.14
N PRO A 40 -7.75 7.02 -12.89
CA PRO A 40 -8.48 6.91 -14.15
C PRO A 40 -7.79 5.96 -15.14
N LYS A 41 -6.47 6.10 -15.31
CA LYS A 41 -5.66 5.29 -16.23
C LYS A 41 -5.56 3.83 -15.77
N ILE A 42 -5.45 3.61 -14.47
CA ILE A 42 -5.33 2.28 -13.88
C ILE A 42 -6.65 1.53 -14.06
N ILE A 43 -7.77 2.16 -13.72
CA ILE A 43 -9.10 1.58 -13.86
C ILE A 43 -9.47 1.35 -15.33
N ALA A 44 -9.12 2.27 -16.24
CA ALA A 44 -9.34 2.08 -17.68
C ALA A 44 -8.59 0.88 -18.27
N LYS A 45 -7.52 0.41 -17.61
CA LYS A 45 -6.74 -0.77 -18.00
C LYS A 45 -7.03 -2.01 -17.17
N THR A 46 -7.93 -1.91 -16.19
CA THR A 46 -8.27 -3.01 -15.29
C THR A 46 -9.58 -3.60 -15.74
N GLU A 47 -9.61 -4.91 -15.96
CA GLU A 47 -10.84 -5.56 -16.33
C GLU A 47 -11.77 -5.69 -15.13
N PRO A 48 -13.07 -5.34 -15.24
CA PRO A 48 -13.98 -5.33 -14.10
C PRO A 48 -14.05 -6.67 -13.35
N THR A 49 -13.86 -7.79 -14.05
CA THR A 49 -13.81 -9.14 -13.47
C THR A 49 -12.66 -9.33 -12.48
N PHE A 50 -11.56 -8.60 -12.64
CA PHE A 50 -10.40 -8.62 -11.76
C PHE A 50 -10.38 -7.48 -10.74
N TYR A 51 -11.42 -6.64 -10.69
CA TYR A 51 -11.50 -5.54 -9.73
C TYR A 51 -12.19 -5.97 -8.43
N THR A 52 -11.51 -5.74 -7.31
CA THR A 52 -12.07 -6.05 -5.99
C THR A 52 -12.19 -4.76 -5.16
N PRO A 53 -13.38 -4.13 -5.07
CA PRO A 53 -13.54 -2.91 -4.28
C PRO A 53 -13.15 -3.14 -2.82
N VAL A 54 -12.43 -2.17 -2.23
CA VAL A 54 -12.10 -2.19 -0.80
C VAL A 54 -13.37 -2.12 0.06
N PHE A 55 -13.27 -2.54 1.33
CA PHE A 55 -14.42 -2.58 2.24
C PHE A 55 -15.22 -1.26 2.29
N ALA A 56 -14.56 -0.11 2.38
CA ALA A 56 -15.24 1.19 2.40
C ALA A 56 -16.11 1.44 1.16
N LEU A 57 -15.62 1.12 -0.04
CA LEU A 57 -16.40 1.26 -1.27
C LEU A 57 -17.56 0.25 -1.32
N ARG A 58 -17.32 -1.00 -0.88
CA ARG A 58 -18.37 -2.02 -0.78
C ARG A 58 -19.50 -1.61 0.17
N ALA A 59 -19.14 -1.04 1.33
CA ALA A 59 -20.11 -0.56 2.32
C ALA A 59 -20.99 0.58 1.76
N LEU A 60 -20.44 1.39 0.84
CA LEU A 60 -21.16 2.44 0.12
C LEU A 60 -21.91 1.92 -1.12
N GLY A 61 -21.89 0.60 -1.40
CA GLY A 61 -22.48 0.03 -2.61
C GLY A 61 -21.73 0.33 -3.91
N ILE A 62 -20.54 0.93 -3.83
CA ILE A 62 -19.72 1.29 -4.99
C ILE A 62 -18.90 0.06 -5.41
N ARG A 63 -19.32 -0.58 -6.51
CA ARG A 63 -18.64 -1.77 -7.06
C ARG A 63 -17.61 -1.46 -8.14
N TRP A 64 -17.83 -0.40 -8.90
CA TRP A 64 -16.97 0.04 -9.99
C TRP A 64 -17.19 1.54 -10.19
N VAL A 65 -16.13 2.28 -10.50
CA VAL A 65 -16.22 3.70 -10.81
C VAL A 65 -15.69 3.89 -12.22
N ARG A 66 -16.50 4.52 -13.07
CA ARG A 66 -16.13 4.77 -14.47
C ARG A 66 -14.87 5.67 -14.55
N PRO A 67 -13.93 5.41 -15.48
CA PRO A 67 -12.71 6.22 -15.64
C PRO A 67 -12.98 7.72 -15.81
N GLU A 68 -14.06 8.10 -16.51
CA GLU A 68 -14.40 9.49 -16.79
C GLU A 68 -14.74 10.26 -15.49
N VAL A 69 -15.47 9.62 -14.58
CA VAL A 69 -15.77 10.17 -13.24
C VAL A 69 -14.48 10.36 -12.46
N LEU A 70 -13.57 9.39 -12.53
CA LEU A 70 -12.28 9.48 -11.86
C LEU A 70 -11.42 10.62 -12.41
N VAL A 71 -11.51 10.95 -13.71
CA VAL A 71 -10.81 12.11 -14.30
C VAL A 71 -11.31 13.40 -13.65
N VAL A 72 -12.62 13.55 -13.47
CA VAL A 72 -13.21 14.71 -12.80
C VAL A 72 -12.74 14.79 -11.35
N VAL A 73 -12.85 13.70 -10.58
CA VAL A 73 -12.42 13.66 -9.18
C VAL A 73 -10.93 13.97 -9.04
N ARG A 74 -10.08 13.42 -9.91
CA ARG A 74 -8.65 13.73 -9.96
C ARG A 74 -8.40 15.21 -10.17
N ASN A 75 -9.03 15.82 -11.17
CA ASN A 75 -8.81 17.24 -11.48
C ASN A 75 -9.26 18.13 -10.33
N LEU A 76 -10.43 17.86 -9.73
CA LEU A 76 -10.91 18.57 -8.55
C LEU A 76 -9.97 18.40 -7.35
N THR A 77 -9.45 17.19 -7.14
CA THR A 77 -8.46 16.91 -6.08
C THR A 77 -7.19 17.73 -6.30
N VAL A 78 -6.67 17.80 -7.54
CA VAL A 78 -5.47 18.59 -7.87
C VAL A 78 -5.72 20.09 -7.66
N ILE A 79 -6.87 20.62 -8.06
CA ILE A 79 -7.24 22.02 -7.84
C ILE A 79 -7.31 22.32 -6.33
N ALA A 80 -8.00 21.47 -5.56
CA ALA A 80 -8.08 21.59 -4.11
C ALA A 80 -6.70 21.51 -3.46
N TRP A 81 -5.81 20.65 -3.98
CA TRP A 81 -4.44 20.50 -3.50
C TRP A 81 -3.61 21.75 -3.77
N ILE A 82 -3.71 22.36 -4.95
CA ILE A 82 -3.04 23.62 -5.27
C ILE A 82 -3.53 24.73 -4.34
N ALA A 83 -4.84 24.83 -4.10
CA ALA A 83 -5.42 25.77 -3.15
C ALA A 83 -4.95 25.49 -1.71
N ALA A 84 -4.85 24.22 -1.32
CA ALA A 84 -4.28 23.80 -0.06
C ALA A 84 -2.78 24.14 0.03
N ALA A 85 -1.98 24.04 -1.03
CA ALA A 85 -0.60 24.50 -1.02
C ALA A 85 -0.49 26.02 -0.81
N ALA A 86 -1.35 26.78 -1.51
CA ALA A 86 -1.42 28.23 -1.39
C ALA A 86 -1.99 28.71 -0.03
N GLY A 87 -2.69 27.84 0.71
CA GLY A 87 -3.34 28.20 1.97
C GLY A 87 -4.55 29.08 1.79
N LEU A 88 -5.35 28.75 0.79
CA LEU A 88 -6.65 29.34 0.53
C LEU A 88 -7.76 28.45 1.14
N LEU A 89 -8.71 29.05 1.84
CA LEU A 89 -9.84 28.38 2.49
C LEU A 89 -9.42 27.24 3.42
N GLN A 90 -8.42 27.47 4.26
CA GLN A 90 -7.99 26.52 5.28
C GLN A 90 -9.05 26.40 6.40
N PRO A 91 -9.35 25.20 6.93
CA PRO A 91 -8.81 23.88 6.58
C PRO A 91 -9.58 23.14 5.46
N ALA A 92 -10.61 23.75 4.88
CA ALA A 92 -11.53 23.07 3.95
C ALA A 92 -10.81 22.50 2.72
N THR A 93 -9.86 23.23 2.12
CA THR A 93 -9.08 22.74 0.96
C THR A 93 -8.18 21.56 1.29
N ALA A 94 -7.63 21.49 2.51
CA ALA A 94 -6.88 20.34 2.99
C ALA A 94 -7.79 19.10 3.13
N ILE A 95 -8.99 19.28 3.69
CA ILE A 95 -10.00 18.22 3.82
C ILE A 95 -10.42 17.70 2.45
N LEU A 96 -10.75 18.59 1.51
CA LEU A 96 -11.14 18.21 0.14
C LEU A 96 -10.01 17.48 -0.60
N THR A 97 -8.77 17.90 -0.40
CA THR A 97 -7.59 17.24 -0.95
C THR A 97 -7.43 15.83 -0.40
N PHE A 98 -7.54 15.66 0.93
CA PHE A 98 -7.50 14.35 1.57
C PHE A 98 -8.64 13.46 1.09
N LEU A 99 -9.89 13.92 1.09
CA LEU A 99 -11.05 13.12 0.68
C LEU A 99 -10.94 12.68 -0.78
N GLY A 100 -10.56 13.59 -1.69
CA GLY A 100 -10.35 13.28 -3.10
C GLY A 100 -9.22 12.25 -3.30
N PHE A 101 -8.08 12.46 -2.64
CA PHE A 101 -6.94 11.53 -2.72
C PHE A 101 -7.26 10.17 -2.08
N ALA A 102 -7.97 10.16 -0.95
CA ALA A 102 -8.40 8.96 -0.24
C ALA A 102 -9.37 8.13 -1.08
N PHE A 103 -10.34 8.76 -1.74
CA PHE A 103 -11.25 8.09 -2.66
C PHE A 103 -10.50 7.48 -3.85
N LEU A 104 -9.63 8.25 -4.51
CA LEU A 104 -8.81 7.74 -5.61
C LEU A 104 -7.89 6.60 -5.17
N HIS A 105 -7.34 6.67 -3.96
CA HIS A 105 -6.53 5.61 -3.36
C HIS A 105 -7.36 4.35 -3.08
N ALA A 106 -8.58 4.49 -2.55
CA ALA A 106 -9.50 3.38 -2.31
C ALA A 106 -9.89 2.67 -3.61
N VAL A 107 -10.17 3.44 -4.66
CA VAL A 107 -10.46 2.90 -6.00
C VAL A 107 -9.23 2.16 -6.54
N ASN A 108 -8.04 2.78 -6.47
CA ASN A 108 -6.80 2.15 -6.92
C ASN A 108 -6.43 0.87 -6.18
N ALA A 109 -6.66 0.83 -4.87
CA ALA A 109 -6.38 -0.37 -4.07
C ALA A 109 -7.19 -1.58 -4.54
N GLY A 110 -8.37 -1.36 -5.15
CA GLY A 110 -9.15 -2.44 -5.76
C GLY A 110 -8.62 -2.95 -7.10
N ALA A 111 -7.75 -2.19 -7.78
CA ALA A 111 -7.18 -2.53 -9.08
C ALA A 111 -5.68 -2.91 -9.02
N LEU A 112 -4.95 -2.42 -8.02
CA LEU A 112 -3.52 -2.68 -7.82
C LEU A 112 -3.26 -3.71 -6.72
N GLY A 113 -4.26 -4.06 -5.91
CA GLY A 113 -4.08 -4.74 -4.63
C GLY A 113 -3.45 -3.82 -3.57
N ALA A 114 -2.81 -4.41 -2.56
CA ALA A 114 -2.18 -3.70 -1.46
C ALA A 114 -0.87 -3.02 -1.89
N ASN A 115 -0.95 -1.83 -2.50
CA ASN A 115 0.21 -0.97 -2.74
C ASN A 115 0.48 -0.10 -1.51
N HIS A 116 1.56 -0.40 -0.78
CA HIS A 116 1.89 0.33 0.45
C HIS A 116 2.57 1.69 0.20
N SER A 117 3.09 1.97 -1.00
CA SER A 117 3.94 3.14 -1.27
C SER A 117 3.23 4.49 -1.09
N SER A 118 1.90 4.53 -1.18
CA SER A 118 1.08 5.75 -1.05
C SER A 118 0.41 5.95 0.31
N HIS A 119 0.55 5.03 1.27
CA HIS A 119 -0.07 5.19 2.59
C HIS A 119 0.55 6.37 3.37
N ALA A 120 1.85 6.61 3.21
CA ALA A 120 2.51 7.76 3.82
C ALA A 120 1.90 9.09 3.34
N ALA A 121 1.61 9.23 2.04
CA ALA A 121 0.91 10.40 1.50
C ALA A 121 -0.52 10.51 2.08
N LEU A 122 -1.25 9.39 2.13
CA LEU A 122 -2.61 9.37 2.67
C LEU A 122 -2.65 9.85 4.13
N TYR A 123 -1.76 9.33 4.97
CA TYR A 123 -1.66 9.74 6.38
C TYR A 123 -1.16 11.18 6.54
N THR A 124 -0.26 11.63 5.68
CA THR A 124 0.18 13.03 5.66
C THR A 124 -0.95 13.97 5.33
N LEU A 125 -1.69 13.72 4.25
CA LEU A 125 -2.84 14.55 3.87
C LEU A 125 -3.94 14.53 4.93
N PHE A 126 -4.19 13.37 5.56
CA PHE A 126 -5.11 13.26 6.69
C PHE A 126 -4.66 14.13 7.88
N ALA A 127 -3.40 14.01 8.31
CA ALA A 127 -2.86 14.79 9.42
C ALA A 127 -2.93 16.30 9.13
N MET A 128 -2.63 16.70 7.89
CA MET A 128 -2.67 18.10 7.46
C MET A 128 -4.09 18.69 7.39
N CYS A 129 -5.15 17.86 7.44
CA CYS A 129 -6.52 18.36 7.65
C CYS A 129 -6.68 19.11 8.98
N PHE A 130 -5.79 18.81 9.94
CA PHE A 130 -5.78 19.42 11.27
C PHE A 130 -4.70 20.49 11.44
N SER A 131 -4.16 21.02 10.33
CA SER A 131 -3.11 22.02 10.34
C SER A 131 -3.58 23.31 9.68
N VAL A 132 -3.51 24.41 10.41
CA VAL A 132 -3.83 25.75 9.91
C VAL A 132 -2.65 26.68 10.21
N SER A 133 -2.21 27.44 9.20
CA SER A 133 -1.17 28.45 9.39
C SER A 133 -1.37 29.63 8.45
N TYR A 134 -1.23 30.84 9.00
CA TYR A 134 -1.47 32.09 8.26
C TYR A 134 -0.22 32.83 7.78
N GLY A 135 0.96 32.60 8.39
CA GLY A 135 2.19 33.37 8.09
C GLY A 135 2.76 33.22 6.68
N PHE A 136 2.27 32.27 5.88
CA PHE A 136 2.51 32.17 4.43
C PHE A 136 1.31 31.46 3.80
N SER A 137 0.25 32.22 3.59
CA SER A 137 -1.04 31.73 3.07
C SER A 137 -1.82 32.84 2.39
N LEU A 138 -2.62 32.49 1.38
CA LEU A 138 -3.55 33.43 0.75
C LEU A 138 -4.64 33.90 1.71
N ASP A 139 -5.12 33.04 2.63
CA ASP A 139 -6.08 33.47 3.66
C ASP A 139 -5.53 34.59 4.53
N GLY A 140 -4.26 34.49 4.95
CA GLY A 140 -3.58 35.53 5.73
C GLY A 140 -3.43 36.84 4.95
N LEU A 141 -2.98 36.75 3.69
CA LEU A 141 -2.86 37.90 2.80
C LEU A 141 -4.21 38.61 2.59
N LEU A 142 -5.26 37.84 2.31
CA LEU A 142 -6.61 38.37 2.12
C LEU A 142 -7.15 39.01 3.41
N ALA A 143 -6.92 38.41 4.57
CA ALA A 143 -7.36 38.99 5.82
C ALA A 143 -6.73 40.35 6.10
N GLU A 144 -5.45 40.52 5.80
CA GLU A 144 -4.74 41.80 5.96
C GLU A 144 -5.28 42.90 5.04
N HIS A 145 -5.73 42.54 3.82
CA HIS A 145 -6.09 43.53 2.80
C HIS A 145 -7.60 43.73 2.60
N THR A 146 -8.43 42.74 2.91
CA THR A 146 -9.88 42.74 2.61
C THR A 146 -10.77 42.44 3.80
N GLY A 147 -10.20 42.17 4.99
CA GLY A 147 -10.97 41.79 6.18
C GLY A 147 -11.61 40.40 6.05
N TRP A 148 -10.94 39.47 5.37
CA TRP A 148 -11.39 38.11 5.13
C TRP A 148 -11.97 37.42 6.39
N PRO A 149 -13.28 37.07 6.40
CA PRO A 149 -13.97 36.66 7.64
C PRO A 149 -13.77 35.19 8.01
N LEU A 150 -13.08 34.40 7.19
CA LEU A 150 -12.97 32.94 7.36
C LEU A 150 -11.72 32.52 8.16
N LEU A 151 -11.02 33.46 8.79
CA LEU A 151 -9.90 33.12 9.66
C LEU A 151 -10.39 32.47 10.95
N LEU A 152 -9.77 31.35 11.30
CA LEU A 152 -9.86 30.78 12.63
C LEU A 152 -9.05 31.64 13.61
N ALA A 153 -9.45 31.62 14.88
CA ALA A 153 -8.71 32.25 15.95
C ALA A 153 -7.25 31.73 15.97
N ARG A 154 -6.29 32.61 16.26
CA ARG A 154 -4.87 32.24 16.37
C ARG A 154 -4.64 31.17 17.43
N ASP A 155 -5.44 31.19 18.49
CA ASP A 155 -5.47 30.19 19.56
C ASP A 155 -6.41 29.01 19.26
N SER A 156 -6.60 28.65 17.98
CA SER A 156 -7.35 27.44 17.61
C SER A 156 -6.51 26.19 17.82
N ALA A 157 -7.13 25.08 18.23
CA ALA A 157 -6.41 23.80 18.38
C ALA A 157 -5.79 23.30 17.05
N LEU A 158 -6.26 23.80 15.91
CA LEU A 158 -5.71 23.51 14.57
C LEU A 158 -4.42 24.26 14.22
N THR A 159 -4.02 25.25 15.03
CA THR A 159 -2.73 25.94 14.91
C THR A 159 -1.66 25.33 15.83
N SER A 160 -1.99 24.21 16.51
CA SER A 160 -1.10 23.49 17.42
C SER A 160 -0.17 22.47 16.72
N GLY A 161 0.63 21.77 17.52
CA GLY A 161 1.47 20.64 17.11
C GLY A 161 0.72 19.33 16.82
N PHE A 162 -0.61 19.33 16.83
CA PHE A 162 -1.41 18.10 16.65
C PHE A 162 -1.14 17.40 15.32
N ALA A 163 -1.21 18.11 14.20
CA ALA A 163 -1.00 17.54 12.86
C ALA A 163 0.36 16.82 12.72
N PRO A 164 1.52 17.45 13.03
CA PRO A 164 2.81 16.76 12.95
C PRO A 164 2.95 15.62 13.97
N THR A 165 2.32 15.73 15.15
CA THR A 165 2.32 14.63 16.15
C THR A 165 1.52 13.42 15.66
N LEU A 166 0.34 13.65 15.06
CA LEU A 166 -0.46 12.61 14.41
C LEU A 166 0.29 11.96 13.24
N LEU A 167 0.99 12.77 12.45
CA LEU A 167 1.83 12.27 11.37
C LEU A 167 2.99 11.42 11.89
N LEU A 168 3.66 11.84 12.96
CA LEU A 168 4.72 11.09 13.62
C LEU A 168 4.23 9.70 14.03
N VAL A 169 3.08 9.63 14.69
CA VAL A 169 2.47 8.35 15.11
C VAL A 169 2.18 7.47 13.90
N ALA A 170 1.56 8.01 12.86
CA ALA A 170 1.23 7.23 11.67
C ALA A 170 2.47 6.72 10.92
N LEU A 171 3.50 7.55 10.73
CA LEU A 171 4.72 7.17 10.02
C LEU A 171 5.60 6.24 10.86
N ALA A 172 5.74 6.49 12.16
CA ALA A 172 6.42 5.57 13.07
C ALA A 172 5.73 4.19 13.09
N TYR A 173 4.39 4.18 13.10
CA TYR A 173 3.61 2.96 12.96
C TYR A 173 3.93 2.23 11.65
N THR A 174 3.97 2.91 10.51
CA THR A 174 4.23 2.22 9.22
C THR A 174 5.57 1.50 9.20
N LEU A 175 6.61 2.12 9.77
CA LEU A 175 7.94 1.50 9.90
C LEU A 175 7.94 0.36 10.90
N PHE A 176 7.34 0.57 12.06
CA PHE A 176 7.25 -0.46 13.09
C PHE A 176 6.47 -1.68 12.60
N ALA A 177 5.33 -1.47 11.94
CA ALA A 177 4.52 -2.53 11.34
C ALA A 177 5.30 -3.32 10.28
N ALA A 178 6.09 -2.63 9.45
CA ALA A 178 6.99 -3.30 8.49
C ALA A 178 8.05 -4.18 9.19
N GLY A 179 8.64 -3.70 10.29
CA GLY A 179 9.58 -4.49 11.10
C GLY A 179 8.93 -5.69 11.77
N VAL A 180 7.77 -5.51 12.39
CA VAL A 180 6.98 -6.59 13.00
C VAL A 180 6.58 -7.64 11.95
N ALA A 181 6.20 -7.23 10.74
CA ALA A 181 5.89 -8.15 9.67
C ALA A 181 7.12 -9.00 9.27
N LYS A 182 8.31 -8.39 9.15
CA LYS A 182 9.55 -9.13 8.87
C LYS A 182 9.88 -10.14 9.97
N LEU A 183 9.68 -9.80 11.24
CA LEU A 183 9.84 -10.75 12.35
C LEU A 183 8.78 -11.86 12.32
N ARG A 184 7.52 -11.51 12.07
CA ARG A 184 6.41 -12.46 12.16
C ARG A 184 6.40 -13.46 11.00
N PHE A 185 6.76 -13.01 9.80
CA PHE A 185 6.56 -13.78 8.57
C PHE A 185 7.84 -14.17 7.85
N GLY A 186 8.94 -13.44 8.07
CA GLY A 186 10.20 -13.62 7.34
C GLY A 186 11.42 -13.84 8.21
N TRP A 187 11.26 -14.04 9.52
CA TRP A 187 12.38 -14.04 10.47
C TRP A 187 13.56 -14.91 10.05
N PRO A 188 13.37 -16.17 9.60
CA PRO A 188 14.49 -17.00 9.19
C PRO A 188 15.35 -16.37 8.08
N GLY A 189 14.71 -15.75 7.09
CA GLY A 189 15.37 -15.09 5.96
C GLY A 189 15.92 -13.70 6.27
N TRP A 190 15.26 -12.94 7.13
CA TRP A 190 15.77 -11.63 7.57
C TRP A 190 16.97 -11.77 8.51
N ARG A 191 16.95 -12.76 9.42
CA ARG A 191 18.04 -13.03 10.37
C ARG A 191 19.37 -13.33 9.68
N ASN A 192 19.33 -14.09 8.57
CA ASN A 192 20.54 -14.51 7.85
C ASN A 192 20.87 -13.65 6.62
N GLY A 193 19.98 -12.73 6.21
CA GLY A 193 20.12 -11.85 5.06
C GLY A 193 19.56 -12.41 3.74
N ALA A 194 19.05 -13.64 3.72
CA ALA A 194 18.53 -14.29 2.51
C ALA A 194 17.31 -13.58 1.92
N ALA A 195 16.40 -13.08 2.76
CA ALA A 195 15.23 -12.34 2.30
C ALA A 195 15.64 -11.03 1.57
N LEU A 196 16.57 -10.28 2.14
CA LEU A 196 17.10 -9.07 1.52
C LEU A 196 17.84 -9.38 0.21
N HIS A 197 18.66 -10.43 0.21
CA HIS A 197 19.37 -10.89 -0.99
C HIS A 197 18.41 -11.25 -2.14
N PHE A 198 17.29 -11.91 -1.83
CA PHE A 198 16.22 -12.21 -2.79
C PHE A 198 15.67 -10.94 -3.44
N TYR A 199 15.25 -9.95 -2.65
CA TYR A 199 14.72 -8.70 -3.19
C TYR A 199 15.74 -7.88 -4.00
N LEU A 200 17.00 -7.90 -3.57
CA LEU A 200 18.11 -7.28 -4.32
C LEU A 200 18.30 -7.95 -5.68
N ARG A 201 18.25 -9.29 -5.75
CA ARG A 201 18.36 -10.03 -7.01
C ARG A 201 17.23 -9.68 -7.98
N ILE A 202 15.98 -9.70 -7.52
CA ILE A 202 14.81 -9.34 -8.35
C ILE A 202 14.91 -7.89 -8.83
N SER A 203 15.37 -6.99 -7.96
CA SER A 203 15.43 -5.57 -8.28
C SER A 203 16.70 -5.14 -9.01
N LYS A 204 17.62 -6.06 -9.32
CA LYS A 204 18.96 -5.73 -9.82
C LYS A 204 18.91 -4.89 -11.10
N SER A 205 17.97 -5.16 -12.01
CA SER A 205 17.83 -4.46 -13.28
C SER A 205 17.36 -3.00 -13.14
N VAL A 206 16.73 -2.66 -12.00
CA VAL A 206 16.14 -1.34 -11.73
C VAL A 206 16.88 -0.58 -10.62
N ALA A 207 17.97 -1.16 -10.09
CA ALA A 207 18.80 -0.51 -9.08
C ALA A 207 19.52 0.71 -9.66
N ARG A 208 19.48 1.83 -8.93
CA ARG A 208 20.06 3.09 -9.39
C ARG A 208 21.57 3.15 -9.29
N TRP A 209 22.13 2.42 -8.33
CA TRP A 209 23.57 2.19 -8.18
C TRP A 209 23.86 0.70 -8.38
N PRO A 210 23.96 0.24 -9.64
CA PRO A 210 24.15 -1.18 -9.94
C PRO A 210 25.41 -1.78 -9.34
N TRP A 211 26.45 -0.98 -9.12
CA TRP A 211 27.68 -1.44 -8.45
C TRP A 211 27.43 -1.81 -6.99
N LEU A 212 26.66 -0.99 -6.25
CA LEU A 212 26.36 -1.23 -4.84
C LEU A 212 25.39 -2.40 -4.68
N SER A 213 24.38 -2.49 -5.54
CA SER A 213 23.47 -3.63 -5.60
C SER A 213 24.25 -4.93 -5.87
N ARG A 214 25.16 -4.95 -6.85
CA ARG A 214 26.05 -6.10 -7.12
C ARG A 214 26.95 -6.44 -5.95
N LEU A 215 27.53 -5.45 -5.27
CA LEU A 215 28.37 -5.65 -4.09
C LEU A 215 27.59 -6.32 -2.96
N MET A 216 26.36 -5.86 -2.68
CA MET A 216 25.51 -6.46 -1.65
C MET A 216 25.09 -7.88 -2.02
N ILE A 217 24.69 -8.12 -3.28
CA ILE A 217 24.34 -9.46 -3.78
C ILE A 217 25.52 -10.42 -3.66
N ALA A 218 26.72 -9.98 -4.03
CA ALA A 218 27.93 -10.80 -3.97
C ALA A 218 28.42 -11.08 -2.55
N ASN A 219 27.95 -10.33 -1.54
CA ASN A 219 28.43 -10.44 -0.17
C ASN A 219 27.29 -10.70 0.84
N PRO A 220 27.07 -11.98 1.22
CA PRO A 220 26.03 -12.35 2.18
C PRO A 220 26.17 -11.68 3.55
N ARG A 221 27.40 -11.31 3.97
CA ARG A 221 27.62 -10.61 5.25
C ARG A 221 27.07 -9.19 5.19
N LEU A 222 27.22 -8.50 4.07
CA LEU A 222 26.64 -7.16 3.86
C LEU A 222 25.12 -7.23 3.83
N CYS A 223 24.54 -8.23 3.15
CA CYS A 223 23.09 -8.46 3.18
C CYS A 223 22.59 -8.72 4.61
N ARG A 224 23.30 -9.55 5.39
CA ARG A 224 22.93 -9.81 6.78
C ARG A 224 23.00 -8.55 7.64
N LEU A 225 24.08 -7.78 7.55
CA LEU A 225 24.25 -6.55 8.31
C LEU A 225 23.17 -5.53 7.95
N ALA A 226 22.89 -5.35 6.65
CA ALA A 226 21.84 -4.46 6.18
C ALA A 226 20.44 -4.93 6.62
N ALA A 227 20.17 -6.23 6.62
CA ALA A 227 18.90 -6.78 7.11
C ALA A 227 18.68 -6.49 8.59
N TRP A 228 19.72 -6.66 9.43
CA TRP A 228 19.66 -6.27 10.85
C TRP A 228 19.54 -4.76 11.04
N GLY A 229 20.25 -3.97 10.24
CA GLY A 229 20.14 -2.51 10.25
C GLY A 229 18.72 -2.04 9.92
N THR A 230 18.09 -2.61 8.89
CA THR A 230 16.69 -2.35 8.54
C THR A 230 15.76 -2.71 9.70
N LEU A 231 15.89 -3.89 10.29
CA LEU A 231 15.07 -4.28 11.46
C LEU A 231 15.25 -3.34 12.64
N LEU A 232 16.49 -2.91 12.93
CA LEU A 232 16.77 -1.97 14.00
C LEU A 232 16.08 -0.63 13.76
N VAL A 233 16.20 -0.07 12.55
CA VAL A 233 15.58 1.21 12.18
C VAL A 233 14.05 1.12 12.23
N GLU A 234 13.47 0.04 11.70
CA GLU A 234 12.02 -0.17 11.68
C GLU A 234 11.44 -0.37 13.08
N LEU A 235 12.04 -1.23 13.91
CA LEU A 235 11.54 -1.53 15.26
C LEU A 235 11.76 -0.37 16.23
N SER A 236 12.85 0.40 16.07
CA SER A 236 13.11 1.59 16.89
C SER A 236 12.24 2.80 16.51
N ALA A 237 11.45 2.73 15.43
CA ALA A 237 10.63 3.86 14.98
C ALA A 237 9.66 4.38 16.05
N LEU A 238 9.11 3.52 16.91
CA LEU A 238 8.22 3.94 18.00
C LEU A 238 8.94 4.78 19.07
N VAL A 239 10.26 4.65 19.22
CA VAL A 239 11.03 5.45 20.19
C VAL A 239 10.97 6.93 19.85
N ALA A 240 10.85 7.29 18.56
CA ALA A 240 10.73 8.68 18.11
C ALA A 240 9.46 9.38 18.63
N ILE A 241 8.41 8.61 18.96
CA ILE A 241 7.15 9.12 19.53
C ILE A 241 7.40 9.63 20.96
N PHE A 242 8.14 8.85 21.74
CA PHE A 242 8.33 9.08 23.18
C PHE A 242 9.56 9.93 23.53
N SER A 243 10.62 9.90 22.70
CA SER A 243 11.85 10.64 22.94
C SER A 243 12.04 11.76 21.92
N TRP A 244 11.95 13.01 22.39
CA TRP A 244 12.20 14.18 21.56
C TRP A 244 13.68 14.28 21.13
N GLN A 245 14.62 13.84 21.97
CA GLN A 245 16.05 13.86 21.66
C GLN A 245 16.40 12.88 20.54
N LEU A 246 15.77 11.71 20.52
CA LEU A 246 16.04 10.68 19.52
C LEU A 246 15.21 10.85 18.25
N ARG A 247 14.15 11.68 18.27
CA ARG A 247 13.24 11.87 17.13
C ARG A 247 13.96 12.24 15.85
N MET A 248 14.74 13.33 15.85
CA MET A 248 15.44 13.80 14.64
C MET A 248 16.48 12.78 14.13
N PRO A 249 17.37 12.21 14.98
CA PRO A 249 18.26 11.13 14.57
C PRO A 249 17.54 9.94 13.95
N LEU A 250 16.42 9.51 14.54
CA LEU A 250 15.63 8.39 14.03
C LEU A 250 14.95 8.73 12.69
N VAL A 251 14.36 9.91 12.55
CA VAL A 251 13.78 10.37 11.27
C VAL A 251 14.85 10.44 10.17
N LEU A 252 16.06 10.91 10.49
CA LEU A 252 17.19 10.88 9.57
C LEU A 252 17.61 9.45 9.21
N ALA A 253 17.62 8.53 10.18
CA ALA A 253 17.86 7.11 9.92
C ALA A 253 16.77 6.50 9.01
N TRP A 254 15.51 6.91 9.16
CA TRP A 254 14.43 6.51 8.26
C TRP A 254 14.71 6.98 6.84
N ILE A 255 15.05 8.26 6.65
CA ILE A 255 15.41 8.80 5.33
C ILE A 255 16.61 8.07 4.75
N ALA A 256 17.68 7.89 5.53
CA ALA A 256 18.89 7.20 5.09
C ALA A 256 18.60 5.76 4.66
N MET A 257 17.77 5.02 5.40
CA MET A 257 17.33 3.68 5.02
C MET A 257 16.61 3.69 3.67
N HIS A 258 15.66 4.61 3.46
CA HIS A 258 14.93 4.70 2.18
C HIS A 258 15.82 5.13 1.01
N LEU A 259 16.83 5.99 1.25
CA LEU A 259 17.85 6.33 0.26
C LEU A 259 18.71 5.13 -0.11
N VAL A 260 19.14 4.34 0.88
CA VAL A 260 19.88 3.09 0.61
C VAL A 260 19.02 2.15 -0.23
N ILE A 261 17.76 1.92 0.16
CA ILE A 261 16.83 1.10 -0.60
C ILE A 261 16.72 1.61 -2.05
N LEU A 262 16.49 2.92 -2.23
CA LEU A 262 16.40 3.57 -3.55
C LEU A 262 17.64 3.33 -4.43
N CYS A 263 18.82 3.32 -3.82
CA CYS A 263 20.06 3.09 -4.53
C CYS A 263 20.23 1.62 -4.95
N VAL A 264 19.77 0.67 -4.14
CA VAL A 264 20.12 -0.76 -4.31
C VAL A 264 18.99 -1.65 -4.83
N MET A 265 17.72 -1.25 -4.71
CA MET A 265 16.54 -2.04 -5.11
C MET A 265 15.28 -1.18 -5.38
N PHE A 266 14.20 -1.82 -5.83
CA PHE A 266 12.86 -1.25 -5.97
C PHE A 266 12.01 -1.56 -4.73
N PRO A 267 11.21 -0.60 -4.21
CA PRO A 267 10.64 0.56 -4.86
C PRO A 267 11.29 1.88 -4.45
N ALA A 268 10.98 2.93 -5.20
CA ALA A 268 11.45 4.28 -4.92
C ALA A 268 10.54 4.98 -3.90
N TYR A 269 10.98 5.09 -2.65
CA TYR A 269 10.18 5.64 -1.53
C TYR A 269 10.20 7.17 -1.40
N TYR A 270 10.16 7.88 -2.52
CA TYR A 270 10.23 9.34 -2.50
C TYR A 270 9.07 10.02 -1.79
N ILE A 271 7.86 9.50 -2.01
CA ILE A 271 6.65 9.97 -1.34
C ILE A 271 6.85 9.90 0.17
N GLN A 272 7.28 8.74 0.67
CA GLN A 272 7.48 8.51 2.09
C GLN A 272 8.60 9.37 2.67
N MET A 273 9.73 9.54 1.96
CA MET A 273 10.79 10.46 2.39
C MET A 273 10.31 11.92 2.47
N TRP A 274 9.50 12.37 1.50
CA TRP A 274 8.93 13.72 1.51
C TRP A 274 7.95 13.94 2.68
N CYS A 275 7.20 12.89 3.04
CA CYS A 275 6.28 12.91 4.17
C CYS A 275 6.99 13.02 5.54
N TYR A 276 8.31 12.79 5.62
CA TYR A 276 9.08 13.00 6.85
C TYR A 276 9.43 14.47 7.11
N LEU A 277 9.32 15.34 6.11
CA LEU A 277 9.69 16.76 6.21
C LEU A 277 9.02 17.49 7.41
N PRO A 278 7.72 17.26 7.72
CA PRO A 278 7.07 17.93 8.85
C PRO A 278 7.50 17.40 10.22
N LEU A 279 8.29 16.32 10.28
CA LEU A 279 8.72 15.70 11.54
C LEU A 279 9.98 16.34 12.14
N PHE A 280 10.66 17.22 11.39
CA PHE A 280 11.83 17.95 11.86
C PHE A 280 11.44 19.14 12.75
N ASP A 281 12.27 19.44 13.75
CA ASP A 281 12.17 20.67 14.53
C ASP A 281 12.76 21.84 13.72
N TRP A 282 12.00 22.32 12.74
CA TRP A 282 12.37 23.43 11.88
C TRP A 282 12.68 24.72 12.65
N PRO A 283 11.89 25.13 13.67
CA PRO A 283 12.24 26.29 14.48
C PRO A 283 13.62 26.17 15.15
N TRP A 284 13.96 24.99 15.68
CA TRP A 284 15.29 24.75 16.24
C TRP A 284 16.38 24.79 15.16
N LEU A 285 16.17 24.14 14.02
CA LEU A 285 17.12 24.13 12.90
C LEU A 285 17.38 25.54 12.36
N ILE A 286 16.32 26.32 12.15
CA ILE A 286 16.42 27.72 11.70
C ILE A 286 17.20 28.53 12.72
N GLY A 287 16.83 28.47 14.01
CA GLY A 287 17.55 29.20 15.05
C GLY A 287 19.02 28.81 15.17
N LYS A 288 19.39 27.57 14.84
CA LYS A 288 20.80 27.15 14.76
C LYS A 288 21.57 27.74 13.58
N VAL A 289 20.89 27.99 12.46
CA VAL A 289 21.49 28.54 11.24
C VAL A 289 21.50 30.06 11.23
N THR A 290 20.39 30.69 11.65
CA THR A 290 20.20 32.15 11.57
C THR A 290 20.53 32.86 12.88
N GLY A 291 20.62 32.14 14.00
CA GLY A 291 20.72 32.74 15.35
C GLY A 291 19.37 33.19 15.93
N ASP A 292 18.36 33.38 15.08
CA ASP A 292 17.02 33.81 15.48
C ASP A 292 16.09 32.61 15.62
N ARG A 293 15.67 32.31 16.85
CA ARG A 293 14.64 31.30 17.09
C ARG A 293 13.27 31.94 16.86
N PRO A 294 12.46 31.47 15.90
CA PRO A 294 11.10 31.96 15.74
C PRO A 294 10.36 31.78 17.08
N SER A 295 9.63 32.80 17.52
CA SER A 295 8.82 32.68 18.73
C SER A 295 7.86 31.49 18.55
N PRO A 296 7.87 30.51 19.46
CA PRO A 296 6.90 29.43 19.38
C PRO A 296 5.52 30.06 19.57
N HIS A 297 4.68 30.00 18.54
CA HIS A 297 3.24 30.20 18.74
C HIS A 297 2.77 29.05 19.63
N ALA A 298 2.63 29.34 20.91
CA ALA A 298 2.06 28.41 21.87
C ALA A 298 0.55 28.57 21.77
N PHE A 299 -0.12 27.54 21.25
CA PHE A 299 -1.52 27.31 21.60
C PHE A 299 -1.60 27.17 23.12
N ILE A 300 -2.53 27.85 23.79
CA ILE A 300 -2.60 27.89 25.27
C ILE A 300 -3.89 27.24 25.80
N ASP A 301 -4.87 26.99 24.92
CA ASP A 301 -6.21 26.57 25.34
C ASP A 301 -6.36 25.05 25.54
N ASP A 302 -6.75 24.60 26.73
CA ASP A 302 -7.08 23.19 27.01
C ASP A 302 -8.58 22.87 26.81
N GLY A 303 -9.29 23.68 26.02
CA GLY A 303 -10.73 23.59 25.78
C GLY A 303 -11.25 22.31 25.12
N THR A 304 -12.55 22.31 24.81
CA THR A 304 -13.25 21.14 24.24
C THR A 304 -12.67 20.70 22.89
N ALA A 305 -12.23 21.65 22.05
CA ALA A 305 -11.59 21.37 20.77
C ALA A 305 -10.25 20.63 20.93
N ALA A 306 -9.42 21.05 21.89
CA ALA A 306 -8.16 20.38 22.24
C ALA A 306 -8.39 18.93 22.68
N THR A 307 -9.40 18.72 23.54
CA THR A 307 -9.79 17.38 24.00
C THR A 307 -10.32 16.51 22.84
N ALA A 308 -11.11 17.07 21.93
CA ALA A 308 -11.62 16.35 20.76
C ALA A 308 -10.48 15.90 19.83
N LEU A 309 -9.50 16.76 19.55
CA LEU A 309 -8.32 16.37 18.76
C LEU A 309 -7.52 15.27 19.45
N ALA A 310 -7.27 15.40 20.74
CA ALA A 310 -6.58 14.34 21.51
C ALA A 310 -7.33 13.00 21.44
N ALA A 311 -8.66 13.02 21.51
CA ALA A 311 -9.49 11.83 21.35
C ALA A 311 -9.37 11.22 19.94
N VAL A 312 -9.35 12.05 18.88
CA VAL A 312 -9.11 11.60 17.50
C VAL A 312 -7.74 10.95 17.37
N GLY A 313 -6.68 11.58 17.91
CA GLY A 313 -5.33 11.01 17.91
C GLY A 313 -5.28 9.65 18.62
N CYS A 314 -5.91 9.53 19.79
CA CYS A 314 -6.00 8.27 20.52
C CYS A 314 -6.77 7.19 19.76
N ALA A 315 -7.89 7.55 19.12
CA ALA A 315 -8.69 6.64 18.31
C ALA A 315 -7.89 6.11 17.11
N VAL A 316 -7.15 6.98 16.42
CA VAL A 316 -6.26 6.57 15.31
C VAL A 316 -5.19 5.61 15.83
N SER A 317 -4.52 5.92 16.94
CA SER A 317 -3.53 5.01 17.55
C SER A 317 -4.13 3.64 17.88
N ALA A 318 -5.32 3.61 18.48
CA ALA A 318 -6.01 2.36 18.81
C ALA A 318 -6.36 1.54 17.55
N VAL A 319 -6.83 2.19 16.49
CA VAL A 319 -7.12 1.53 15.20
C VAL A 319 -5.85 0.97 14.57
N LEU A 320 -4.75 1.72 14.56
CA LEU A 320 -3.46 1.26 14.04
C LEU A 320 -2.94 0.03 14.81
N LEU A 321 -3.01 0.05 16.14
CA LEU A 321 -2.64 -1.10 16.99
C LEU A 321 -3.53 -2.32 16.72
N TYR A 322 -4.84 -2.11 16.62
CA TYR A 322 -5.78 -3.18 16.28
C TYR A 322 -5.46 -3.80 14.92
N VAL A 323 -5.24 -2.97 13.90
CA VAL A 323 -4.89 -3.39 12.53
C VAL A 323 -3.60 -4.21 12.50
N LEU A 324 -2.58 -3.79 13.26
CA LEU A 324 -1.34 -4.56 13.41
C LEU A 324 -1.57 -5.92 14.07
N ALA A 325 -2.33 -5.94 15.18
CA ALA A 325 -2.62 -7.15 15.93
C ALA A 325 -3.36 -8.19 15.07
N VAL A 326 -4.39 -7.76 14.35
CA VAL A 326 -5.18 -8.64 13.46
C VAL A 326 -4.53 -8.87 12.09
N SER A 327 -3.42 -8.18 11.79
CA SER A 327 -2.73 -8.24 10.49
C SER A 327 -3.65 -7.92 9.31
N SER A 328 -4.48 -6.89 9.46
CA SER A 328 -5.42 -6.46 8.43
C SER A 328 -4.68 -5.77 7.28
N GLU A 329 -4.90 -6.20 6.04
CA GLU A 329 -4.44 -5.50 4.83
C GLU A 329 -5.53 -4.60 4.23
N GLN A 330 -6.58 -4.28 4.99
CA GLN A 330 -7.69 -3.46 4.50
C GLN A 330 -7.30 -1.98 4.34
N TRP A 331 -8.03 -1.27 3.50
CA TRP A 331 -7.94 0.19 3.39
C TRP A 331 -8.86 0.85 4.45
N PRO A 332 -8.51 2.02 5.04
CA PRO A 332 -7.28 2.80 4.83
C PRO A 332 -6.11 2.40 5.73
N PHE A 333 -6.34 1.50 6.69
CA PHE A 333 -5.34 1.09 7.68
C PHE A 333 -4.89 -0.35 7.44
N THR A 334 -3.59 -0.50 7.18
CA THR A 334 -2.95 -1.77 6.85
C THR A 334 -1.87 -2.14 7.87
N SER A 335 -1.62 -3.43 8.05
CA SER A 335 -0.51 -3.99 8.83
C SER A 335 0.84 -3.96 8.11
N VAL A 336 0.91 -3.36 6.91
CA VAL A 336 2.14 -3.05 6.17
C VAL A 336 3.12 -4.24 6.11
N PRO A 337 2.79 -5.36 5.44
CA PRO A 337 3.69 -6.52 5.31
C PRO A 337 4.93 -6.28 4.42
N MET A 338 5.35 -5.02 4.23
CA MET A 338 6.41 -4.59 3.31
C MET A 338 7.66 -5.49 3.38
N TYR A 339 7.93 -6.18 2.26
CA TYR A 339 9.11 -7.03 2.06
C TYR A 339 9.26 -8.16 3.09
N SER A 340 8.18 -8.58 3.74
CA SER A 340 8.29 -9.51 4.88
C SER A 340 8.45 -10.98 4.49
N ASN A 341 7.98 -11.42 3.32
CA ASN A 341 7.82 -12.87 3.05
C ASN A 341 8.75 -13.42 1.96
N GLY A 342 9.82 -12.68 1.62
CA GLY A 342 10.73 -13.03 0.54
C GLY A 342 11.57 -14.26 0.89
N THR A 343 11.59 -15.30 0.07
CA THR A 343 12.47 -16.46 0.25
C THR A 343 13.24 -16.78 -1.03
N ALA A 344 14.50 -17.21 -0.91
CA ALA A 344 15.35 -17.48 -2.06
C ALA A 344 15.13 -18.85 -2.70
N GLU A 345 14.40 -19.76 -2.05
CA GLU A 345 14.26 -21.16 -2.48
C GLU A 345 12.79 -21.58 -2.40
N ALA A 346 12.12 -21.65 -3.56
CA ALA A 346 10.71 -22.05 -3.67
C ALA A 346 10.45 -23.45 -3.07
N ASP A 347 11.42 -24.36 -3.18
CA ASP A 347 11.38 -25.73 -2.67
C ASP A 347 11.30 -25.82 -1.13
N ARG A 348 11.61 -24.72 -0.43
CA ARG A 348 11.49 -24.66 1.04
C ARG A 348 10.11 -24.23 1.51
N ILE A 349 9.19 -23.91 0.60
CA ILE A 349 7.81 -23.61 0.97
C ILE A 349 7.10 -24.93 1.29
N PRO A 350 6.65 -25.15 2.53
CA PRO A 350 5.88 -26.35 2.86
C PRO A 350 4.52 -26.29 2.15
N LEU A 351 4.39 -27.06 1.06
CA LEU A 351 3.14 -27.20 0.32
C LEU A 351 2.10 -27.94 1.18
N PRO A 352 0.84 -27.49 1.19
CA PRO A 352 -0.22 -28.19 1.90
C PRO A 352 -0.45 -29.58 1.32
N THR A 353 -0.84 -30.51 2.18
CA THR A 353 -1.53 -31.73 1.72
C THR A 353 -2.92 -31.37 1.19
N ARG A 354 -3.55 -32.27 0.42
CA ARG A 354 -4.93 -32.05 -0.05
C ARG A 354 -5.92 -31.82 1.10
N ALA A 355 -5.81 -32.60 2.18
CA ALA A 355 -6.65 -32.44 3.37
C ALA A 355 -6.42 -31.09 4.08
N GLU A 356 -5.18 -30.58 4.05
CA GLU A 356 -4.86 -29.29 4.65
C GLU A 356 -5.45 -28.10 3.89
N LEU A 357 -5.68 -28.20 2.57
CA LEU A 357 -6.22 -27.09 1.77
C LEU A 357 -7.54 -26.58 2.35
N HIS A 358 -8.48 -27.46 2.65
CA HIS A 358 -9.79 -27.06 3.19
C HIS A 358 -9.67 -26.43 4.59
N ALA A 359 -8.78 -26.95 5.43
CA ALA A 359 -8.52 -26.39 6.75
C ALA A 359 -7.88 -24.99 6.68
N ARG A 360 -6.96 -24.78 5.72
CA ARG A 360 -6.37 -23.47 5.45
C ARG A 360 -7.40 -22.49 4.89
N ALA A 361 -8.27 -22.94 3.98
CA ALA A 361 -9.34 -22.13 3.39
C ALA A 361 -10.29 -21.64 4.48
N THR A 362 -10.71 -22.54 5.37
CA THR A 362 -11.61 -22.25 6.49
C THR A 362 -11.00 -21.22 7.44
N LYS A 363 -9.70 -21.33 7.74
CA LYS A 363 -8.99 -20.34 8.56
C LYS A 363 -8.91 -18.99 7.85
N ALA A 364 -8.60 -18.99 6.55
CA ALA A 364 -8.50 -17.77 5.74
C ALA A 364 -9.84 -17.03 5.66
N ALA A 365 -10.95 -17.73 5.44
CA ALA A 365 -12.30 -17.15 5.43
C ALA A 365 -12.74 -16.58 6.78
N ARG A 366 -12.16 -17.05 7.89
CA ARG A 366 -12.34 -16.48 9.24
C ARG A 366 -11.40 -15.30 9.53
N GLY A 367 -10.80 -14.70 8.51
CA GLY A 367 -9.90 -13.54 8.63
C GLY A 367 -8.44 -13.88 8.96
N ARG A 368 -8.08 -15.18 9.07
CA ARG A 368 -6.67 -15.60 9.24
C ARG A 368 -6.01 -15.81 7.88
N HIS A 369 -5.95 -14.75 7.05
CA HIS A 369 -5.44 -14.82 5.68
C HIS A 369 -4.03 -15.42 5.58
N THR A 370 -3.21 -15.27 6.62
CA THR A 370 -1.86 -15.85 6.70
C THR A 370 -1.85 -17.38 6.72
N ALA A 371 -2.96 -18.03 7.06
CA ALA A 371 -3.08 -19.49 7.05
C ALA A 371 -3.07 -20.07 5.63
N TRP A 372 -3.42 -19.28 4.61
CA TRP A 372 -3.32 -19.71 3.22
C TRP A 372 -1.85 -19.76 2.77
N GLY A 373 -1.05 -18.79 3.21
CA GLY A 373 0.38 -18.68 2.87
C GLY A 373 0.60 -17.68 1.73
N ARG A 374 1.65 -16.85 1.85
CA ARG A 374 2.09 -15.94 0.79
C ARG A 374 3.59 -15.70 0.93
N ALA A 375 4.39 -16.65 0.48
CA ALA A 375 5.81 -16.41 0.30
C ALA A 375 5.98 -15.58 -0.98
N TRP A 376 6.75 -14.49 -0.92
CA TRP A 376 7.25 -13.83 -2.11
C TRP A 376 8.44 -14.68 -2.60
N VAL A 377 8.28 -15.43 -3.69
CA VAL A 377 9.33 -16.25 -4.32
C VAL A 377 9.26 -16.05 -5.84
N ASP A 378 10.32 -16.35 -6.59
CA ASP A 378 10.30 -16.21 -8.07
C ASP A 378 9.17 -17.06 -8.72
N GLU A 379 8.72 -18.11 -8.03
CA GLU A 379 7.60 -18.97 -8.38
C GLU A 379 6.34 -18.74 -7.52
N GLU A 380 6.03 -17.50 -7.11
CA GLU A 380 4.77 -17.24 -6.37
C GLU A 380 3.67 -17.96 -7.14
N TYR A 381 3.11 -19.06 -6.63
CA TYR A 381 1.85 -19.12 -5.91
C TYR A 381 1.61 -20.55 -5.38
N LEU A 382 0.79 -20.64 -4.34
CA LEU A 382 0.04 -21.87 -4.06
C LEU A 382 -1.10 -22.06 -5.07
N GLU A 383 -1.51 -21.03 -5.80
CA GLU A 383 -2.62 -21.07 -6.76
C GLU A 383 -2.39 -20.21 -7.99
N ASP A 384 -2.67 -20.72 -9.18
CA ASP A 384 -2.58 -19.94 -10.43
C ASP A 384 -3.62 -20.39 -11.46
N ILE A 385 -3.79 -19.59 -12.52
CA ILE A 385 -4.51 -20.00 -13.73
C ILE A 385 -3.49 -20.49 -14.74
N TRP A 386 -3.60 -21.76 -15.07
CA TRP A 386 -2.82 -22.45 -16.08
C TRP A 386 -3.58 -22.46 -17.40
N VAL A 387 -2.85 -22.35 -18.49
CA VAL A 387 -3.33 -22.46 -19.86
C VAL A 387 -2.85 -23.80 -20.37
N ARG A 388 -3.79 -24.67 -20.72
CA ARG A 388 -3.53 -26.02 -21.20
C ARG A 388 -3.33 -25.98 -22.73
N PRO A 389 -2.16 -26.38 -23.25
CA PRO A 389 -1.95 -26.52 -24.69
C PRO A 389 -2.89 -27.57 -25.29
N ALA A 390 -3.21 -27.43 -26.58
CA ALA A 390 -3.93 -28.43 -27.35
C ALA A 390 -3.10 -29.68 -27.64
N ASP A 391 -1.78 -29.51 -27.67
CA ASP A 391 -0.83 -30.62 -27.68
C ASP A 391 -0.74 -31.24 -26.27
N SER A 392 -1.15 -32.50 -26.13
CA SER A 392 -1.16 -33.20 -24.85
C SER A 392 0.22 -33.40 -24.24
N ASP A 393 1.27 -33.36 -25.06
CA ASP A 393 2.66 -33.56 -24.62
C ASP A 393 3.34 -32.24 -24.19
N ALA A 394 2.68 -31.10 -24.42
CA ALA A 394 3.21 -29.79 -24.04
C ALA A 394 2.87 -29.42 -22.59
N GLU A 395 3.85 -28.82 -21.91
CA GLU A 395 3.70 -28.38 -20.52
C GLU A 395 2.71 -27.20 -20.38
N PRO A 396 1.87 -27.19 -19.34
CA PRO A 396 0.99 -26.06 -19.05
C PRO A 396 1.76 -24.78 -18.76
N GLN A 397 1.19 -23.66 -19.22
CA GLN A 397 1.79 -22.34 -19.04
C GLN A 397 0.97 -21.49 -18.09
N ARG A 398 1.62 -20.62 -17.33
CA ARG A 398 0.91 -19.69 -16.43
C ARG A 398 0.29 -18.56 -17.25
N MET A 399 -1.02 -18.37 -17.14
CA MET A 399 -1.78 -17.43 -17.96
C MET A 399 -1.22 -16.01 -17.89
N PHE A 400 -0.88 -15.54 -16.68
CA PHE A 400 -0.34 -14.19 -16.52
C PHE A 400 1.01 -14.01 -17.23
N HIS A 401 1.91 -14.99 -17.17
CA HIS A 401 3.22 -14.92 -17.83
C HIS A 401 3.07 -14.97 -19.35
N LEU A 402 2.25 -15.90 -19.85
CA LEU A 402 1.96 -16.03 -21.28
C LEU A 402 1.37 -14.73 -21.85
N LEU A 403 0.43 -14.10 -21.15
CA LEU A 403 -0.14 -12.81 -21.59
C LEU A 403 0.86 -11.65 -21.51
N MET A 404 1.85 -11.71 -20.63
CA MET A 404 2.91 -10.69 -20.56
C MET A 404 3.94 -10.86 -21.69
N GLU A 405 4.19 -12.09 -22.13
CA GLU A 405 5.18 -12.43 -23.16
C GLU A 405 4.61 -12.33 -24.59
N GLU A 406 3.41 -12.87 -24.80
CA GLU A 406 2.77 -12.99 -26.13
C GLU A 406 1.50 -12.14 -26.28
N GLY A 407 0.95 -11.61 -25.18
CA GLY A 407 -0.31 -10.88 -25.21
C GLY A 407 -0.19 -9.50 -25.87
N THR A 408 -1.26 -9.08 -26.54
CA THR A 408 -1.38 -7.76 -27.16
C THR A 408 -1.79 -6.67 -26.17
N THR A 409 -2.43 -7.04 -25.06
CA THR A 409 -2.92 -6.12 -24.04
C THR A 409 -2.81 -6.71 -22.64
N THR A 410 -2.57 -5.83 -21.65
CA THR A 410 -2.64 -6.18 -20.22
C THR A 410 -3.92 -5.63 -19.63
N PHE A 411 -4.78 -6.52 -19.15
CA PHE A 411 -6.09 -6.18 -18.58
C PHE A 411 -6.12 -6.27 -17.04
N VAL A 412 -5.01 -6.68 -16.40
CA VAL A 412 -4.90 -6.75 -14.95
C VAL A 412 -3.44 -6.62 -14.53
N ARG A 413 -3.18 -5.95 -13.41
CA ARG A 413 -1.86 -5.95 -12.79
C ARG A 413 -1.64 -7.25 -12.02
N TRP A 414 -0.46 -7.83 -12.14
CA TRP A 414 -0.01 -9.03 -11.42
C TRP A 414 -0.48 -9.12 -9.96
N SER A 415 -0.27 -8.06 -9.17
CA SER A 415 -0.58 -8.06 -7.74
C SER A 415 -2.09 -8.18 -7.46
N GLN A 416 -2.92 -7.65 -8.36
CA GLN A 416 -4.37 -7.77 -8.28
C GLN A 416 -4.83 -9.11 -8.85
N TYR A 417 -4.22 -9.59 -9.94
CA TYR A 417 -4.44 -10.93 -10.47
C TYR A 417 -4.23 -12.00 -9.39
N ALA A 418 -3.06 -12.00 -8.74
CA ALA A 418 -2.72 -12.96 -7.68
C ALA A 418 -3.62 -12.83 -6.44
N LYS A 419 -4.17 -11.64 -6.18
CA LYS A 419 -5.17 -11.45 -5.11
C LYS A 419 -6.50 -12.13 -5.47
N VAL A 420 -7.01 -11.88 -6.68
CA VAL A 420 -8.29 -12.41 -7.14
C VAL A 420 -8.25 -13.92 -7.26
N VAL A 421 -7.20 -14.49 -7.87
CA VAL A 421 -7.02 -15.95 -8.01
C VAL A 421 -7.03 -16.64 -6.65
N ARG A 422 -6.37 -16.04 -5.66
CA ARG A 422 -6.34 -16.54 -4.28
C ARG A 422 -7.68 -16.48 -3.58
N GLU A 423 -8.37 -15.33 -3.65
CA GLU A 423 -9.70 -15.18 -3.06
C GLU A 423 -10.67 -16.22 -3.66
N LEU A 424 -10.61 -16.42 -4.98
CA LEU A 424 -11.40 -17.45 -5.67
C LEU A 424 -11.02 -18.86 -5.28
N ALA A 425 -9.72 -19.17 -5.14
CA ALA A 425 -9.28 -20.50 -4.72
C ALA A 425 -9.82 -20.84 -3.32
N ILE A 426 -9.77 -19.88 -2.39
CA ILE A 426 -10.32 -20.04 -1.04
C ILE A 426 -11.84 -20.27 -1.10
N GLU A 427 -12.57 -19.43 -1.86
CA GLU A 427 -14.02 -19.53 -1.99
C GLU A 427 -14.45 -20.87 -2.61
N ASP A 428 -13.75 -21.31 -3.65
CA ASP A 428 -14.07 -22.55 -4.37
C ASP A 428 -13.80 -23.79 -3.52
N VAL A 429 -12.65 -23.85 -2.83
CA VAL A 429 -12.31 -24.94 -1.89
C VAL A 429 -13.30 -25.03 -0.73
N LEU A 430 -13.91 -23.92 -0.32
CA LEU A 430 -14.95 -23.91 0.73
C LEU A 430 -16.34 -24.29 0.22
N ALA A 431 -16.65 -23.95 -1.04
CA ALA A 431 -17.93 -24.30 -1.64
C ALA A 431 -18.04 -25.80 -1.95
N LYS A 432 -16.91 -26.48 -2.17
CA LYS A 432 -16.86 -27.91 -2.46
C LYS A 432 -16.88 -28.77 -1.19
N PRO A 433 -17.65 -29.88 -1.18
CA PRO A 433 -17.53 -30.89 -0.14
C PRO A 433 -16.08 -31.43 -0.08
N PRO A 434 -15.52 -31.71 1.11
CA PRO A 434 -14.14 -32.22 1.26
C PRO A 434 -13.85 -33.52 0.48
N SER A 435 -14.90 -34.29 0.20
CA SER A 435 -14.84 -35.56 -0.54
C SER A 435 -15.30 -35.45 -2.00
N SER A 436 -15.69 -34.26 -2.46
CA SER A 436 -16.10 -34.06 -3.85
C SER A 436 -14.89 -34.18 -4.77
N PRO A 437 -15.05 -34.74 -5.99
CA PRO A 437 -14.01 -34.64 -7.00
C PRO A 437 -13.67 -33.15 -7.23
N GLU A 438 -12.37 -32.88 -7.38
CA GLU A 438 -11.79 -31.52 -7.46
C GLU A 438 -12.35 -30.75 -8.66
N HIS A 439 -12.81 -31.46 -9.70
CA HIS A 439 -13.63 -30.98 -10.79
C HIS A 439 -14.92 -31.81 -10.90
N SER A 440 -16.06 -31.12 -11.03
CA SER A 440 -17.35 -31.74 -11.35
C SER A 440 -18.00 -30.88 -12.43
N GLU A 441 -18.38 -31.51 -13.53
CA GLU A 441 -19.11 -30.83 -14.63
C GLU A 441 -20.56 -30.51 -14.23
N ASP A 442 -21.10 -31.25 -13.27
CA ASP A 442 -22.51 -31.19 -12.86
C ASP A 442 -22.88 -29.92 -12.06
N ARG A 443 -21.88 -29.21 -11.51
CA ARG A 443 -22.11 -28.03 -10.67
C ARG A 443 -21.14 -26.90 -10.98
N LEU A 444 -21.69 -25.70 -11.19
CA LEU A 444 -20.92 -24.49 -11.44
C LEU A 444 -20.39 -23.90 -10.13
N TYR A 445 -19.14 -24.22 -9.79
CA TYR A 445 -18.43 -23.65 -8.64
C TYR A 445 -17.76 -22.29 -8.97
N PRO A 446 -17.41 -21.47 -7.95
CA PRO A 446 -16.87 -20.11 -8.14
C PRO A 446 -15.69 -20.01 -9.12
N ALA A 447 -14.71 -20.93 -9.05
CA ALA A 447 -13.54 -20.91 -9.93
C ALA A 447 -13.92 -21.16 -11.39
N THR A 448 -14.72 -22.19 -11.68
CA THR A 448 -15.20 -22.47 -13.04
C THR A 448 -16.06 -21.32 -13.58
N ALA A 449 -16.95 -20.75 -12.77
CA ALA A 449 -17.74 -19.58 -13.15
C ALA A 449 -16.86 -18.37 -13.51
N PHE A 450 -15.81 -18.14 -12.74
CA PHE A 450 -14.84 -17.09 -13.00
C PHE A 450 -14.06 -17.34 -14.29
N LEU A 451 -13.52 -18.55 -14.49
CA LEU A 451 -12.74 -18.89 -15.68
C LEU A 451 -13.56 -18.75 -16.97
N ARG A 452 -14.85 -19.09 -16.95
CA ARG A 452 -15.76 -18.87 -18.09
C ARG A 452 -15.89 -17.38 -18.47
N ARG A 453 -15.77 -16.47 -17.51
CA ARG A 453 -15.73 -15.02 -17.78
C ARG A 453 -14.36 -14.54 -18.27
N VAL A 454 -13.29 -15.22 -17.86
CA VAL A 454 -11.91 -14.89 -18.26
C VAL A 454 -11.57 -15.44 -19.64
N ALA A 455 -12.12 -16.59 -20.05
CA ALA A 455 -11.83 -17.22 -21.34
C ALA A 455 -12.01 -16.28 -22.54
N PRO A 456 -13.10 -15.51 -22.70
CA PRO A 456 -13.22 -14.52 -23.78
C PRO A 456 -12.16 -13.42 -23.73
N LEU A 457 -11.78 -12.96 -22.52
CA LEU A 457 -10.74 -11.94 -22.33
C LEU A 457 -9.36 -12.48 -22.74
N PHE A 458 -9.07 -13.73 -22.38
CA PHE A 458 -7.85 -14.41 -22.77
C PHE A 458 -7.73 -14.54 -24.29
N ARG A 459 -8.79 -14.99 -24.97
CA ARG A 459 -8.84 -15.09 -26.45
C ARG A 459 -8.63 -13.74 -27.14
N ALA A 460 -9.23 -12.68 -26.59
CA ALA A 460 -9.05 -11.33 -27.14
C ALA A 460 -7.63 -10.79 -26.91
N ALA A 461 -6.99 -11.13 -25.79
CA ALA A 461 -5.67 -10.64 -25.43
C ALA A 461 -4.53 -11.42 -26.10
N LEU A 462 -4.70 -12.72 -26.37
CA LEU A 462 -3.67 -13.59 -26.91
C LEU A 462 -3.95 -13.97 -28.38
N PRO A 463 -3.16 -13.49 -29.37
CA PRO A 463 -3.37 -13.81 -30.78
C PRO A 463 -3.21 -15.28 -31.15
N THR A 464 -2.49 -16.04 -30.32
CA THR A 464 -2.16 -17.46 -30.51
C THR A 464 -3.04 -18.38 -29.67
N TRP A 465 -4.20 -17.90 -29.20
CA TRP A 465 -5.05 -18.62 -28.25
C TRP A 465 -5.51 -20.00 -28.77
N GLU A 466 -5.60 -20.18 -30.09
CA GLU A 466 -6.04 -21.43 -30.73
C GLU A 466 -5.08 -22.61 -30.47
N LYS A 467 -3.86 -22.35 -29.99
CA LYS A 467 -2.91 -23.39 -29.56
C LYS A 467 -3.28 -24.02 -28.21
N TYR A 468 -4.33 -23.51 -27.56
CA TYR A 468 -4.70 -23.87 -26.20
C TYR A 468 -6.15 -24.32 -26.11
N ASP A 469 -6.40 -25.36 -25.32
CA ASP A 469 -7.72 -25.98 -25.21
C ASP A 469 -8.53 -25.44 -24.04
N ALA A 470 -7.87 -25.09 -22.93
CA ALA A 470 -8.56 -24.71 -21.70
C ALA A 470 -7.76 -23.79 -20.78
N LEU A 471 -8.50 -23.10 -19.91
CA LEU A 471 -7.99 -22.45 -18.71
C LEU A 471 -8.30 -23.32 -17.49
N GLU A 472 -7.32 -23.51 -16.61
CA GLU A 472 -7.43 -24.32 -15.40
C GLU A 472 -6.97 -23.52 -14.18
N LEU A 473 -7.77 -23.43 -13.13
CA LEU A 473 -7.33 -22.85 -11.86
C LEU A 473 -6.81 -23.97 -10.97
N VAL A 474 -5.53 -23.92 -10.64
CA VAL A 474 -4.78 -25.02 -10.01
C VAL A 474 -4.22 -24.58 -8.66
N CYS A 475 -4.40 -25.39 -7.62
CA CYS A 475 -3.74 -25.26 -6.32
C CYS A 475 -2.58 -26.27 -6.20
N ARG A 476 -1.37 -25.82 -5.87
CA ARG A 476 -0.21 -26.68 -5.62
C ARG A 476 -0.33 -27.36 -4.26
N THR A 477 -0.08 -28.66 -4.25
CA THR A 477 -0.02 -29.50 -3.04
C THR A 477 1.28 -30.29 -3.00
N SER A 478 1.58 -30.90 -1.86
CA SER A 478 2.70 -31.84 -1.73
C SER A 478 2.62 -33.04 -2.69
N SER A 479 1.44 -33.33 -3.23
CA SER A 479 1.17 -34.39 -4.21
C SER A 479 1.08 -33.91 -5.67
N GLY A 480 1.37 -32.63 -5.95
CA GLY A 480 1.22 -32.03 -7.28
C GLY A 480 0.10 -31.00 -7.37
N GLY A 481 -0.25 -30.59 -8.59
CA GLY A 481 -1.33 -29.63 -8.85
C GLY A 481 -2.72 -30.24 -8.68
N VAL A 482 -3.60 -29.56 -7.96
CA VAL A 482 -5.01 -29.87 -7.76
C VAL A 482 -5.84 -28.88 -8.56
N MET A 483 -6.51 -29.36 -9.60
CA MET A 483 -7.36 -28.52 -10.46
C MET A 483 -8.70 -28.27 -9.76
N ILE A 484 -8.99 -27.02 -9.42
CA ILE A 484 -10.23 -26.61 -8.76
C ILE A 484 -11.18 -25.84 -9.70
N GLY A 485 -10.74 -25.45 -10.90
CA GLY A 485 -11.63 -24.88 -11.90
C GLY A 485 -11.15 -25.20 -13.30
N ARG A 486 -12.08 -25.29 -14.25
CA ARG A 486 -11.77 -25.46 -15.67
C ARG A 486 -12.76 -24.71 -16.55
N ALA A 487 -12.27 -24.09 -17.61
CA ALA A 487 -13.10 -23.56 -18.69
C ALA A 487 -12.45 -23.84 -20.03
N GLU A 488 -13.20 -24.46 -20.95
CA GLU A 488 -12.76 -24.68 -22.32
C GLU A 488 -12.63 -23.34 -23.08
N LEU A 489 -11.64 -23.25 -23.96
CA LEU A 489 -11.42 -22.11 -24.85
C LEU A 489 -12.13 -22.28 -26.20
N ALA A 490 -12.31 -23.53 -26.65
CA ALA A 490 -13.03 -23.84 -27.89
C ALA A 490 -14.55 -23.78 -27.70
N GLU A 491 -15.25 -23.04 -28.56
CA GLU A 491 -16.71 -22.87 -28.50
C GLU A 491 -17.49 -24.16 -28.83
N SER A 492 -16.86 -25.13 -29.50
CA SER A 492 -17.49 -26.34 -30.02
C SER A 492 -17.89 -27.39 -28.96
N ARG A 493 -17.55 -27.19 -27.67
CA ARG A 493 -17.90 -28.10 -26.58
C ARG A 493 -18.86 -27.52 -25.53
N VAL A 494 -19.21 -26.23 -25.61
CA VAL A 494 -20.08 -25.55 -24.62
C VAL A 494 -21.57 -25.67 -24.96
N ALA A 495 -21.90 -26.25 -26.11
CA ALA A 495 -23.27 -26.55 -26.52
C ALA A 495 -23.43 -28.03 -26.89
N ARG A 496 -23.50 -28.91 -25.89
CA ARG A 496 -24.22 -30.19 -25.96
C ARG A 496 -24.86 -30.49 -24.62
#